data_AF-A0A1F7NRR9-F1
#
_entry.id   AF-A0A1F7NRR9-F1
#
_cell.length_a   1.000
_cell.length_b   1.000
_cell.length_c   1.000
_cell.angle_alpha   90.00
_cell.angle_beta   90.00
_cell.angle_gamma   90.00
#
_symmetry.space_group_name_H-M   'P 1'
#
loop_
_entity.id
_entity.type
_entity.pdbx_description
1 polymer ?
#
loop_
_entity_poly.entity_id
_entity_poly.type
_entity_poly.pdbx_seq_one_letter_code
_entity_poly.pdbx_strand_id
1 'polypeptide(L)'
;MAATTADFTKRLVTLTDRFAGLAVRLADAARELEVAGRPPADALLDEVAAARAEFADLRARVLDAARAASVPVPSIAEVEGLRALEPLLRAVREAIAAEEKRREVAEVRRRALEILDRVLGISHQDDPNFTALVQCKSKAEEIRRVIADPAAFEKGNSEAIIDSTPSFTALLTLIEGRDLLDDEKFAALHDTVSQSFGRSLAVAATRGKLIAPGSAPAAERPSAPPAPPRAASPPPPAEEAVGSAARVAPVAVAPPASKGEESTDAEAGRAVDESGRWWVSAWARWTSWKSTLSFGDAVKQELGKYSYLLSVPIQKSTDYEEGLLSYGYSILLEFLERQNAGFVARALNSLKAVTPGAPGQPQTVGAHLYRFLVTEGRLSAQYADFVKAVLAAAVPEPGVWTTARILESTMETRIFTHPSNRIGDTEHNSQRLTQDRQRFTDHRFQVALAPLTTRFFAVAADLREPRSVEVKLLDGRAEIDHAWLLTMPPAGRADLKSELTRLAPEGTPLPGLGKEYATLWTAVFNPDPDVEKRYDLTLGLRKDVRPATGARPARVG
;
A
#
# COMPACT_ATOMS: atom_id res chain seq x y z
N MET A 1 16.78 9.53 -5.91
CA MET A 1 16.63 9.12 -7.32
C MET A 1 17.67 9.77 -8.23
N ALA A 2 17.86 11.10 -8.23
CA ALA A 2 18.89 11.77 -9.05
C ALA A 2 20.32 11.25 -8.83
N ALA A 3 20.72 11.00 -7.58
CA ALA A 3 22.03 10.41 -7.25
C ALA A 3 22.20 8.98 -7.81
N THR A 4 21.10 8.25 -7.95
CA THR A 4 21.07 6.87 -8.46
C THR A 4 21.29 6.83 -9.98
N THR A 5 20.73 7.79 -10.73
CA THR A 5 20.91 7.90 -12.19
C THR A 5 22.35 8.30 -12.57
N ALA A 6 23.00 9.12 -11.74
CA ALA A 6 24.42 9.47 -11.91
C ALA A 6 25.34 8.25 -11.68
N ASP A 7 25.03 7.40 -10.68
CA ASP A 7 25.75 6.15 -10.45
C ASP A 7 25.60 5.18 -11.63
N PHE A 8 24.39 5.04 -12.19
CA PHE A 8 24.16 4.21 -13.37
C PHE A 8 24.95 4.70 -14.59
N THR A 9 25.02 6.01 -14.80
CA THR A 9 25.81 6.60 -15.90
C THR A 9 27.30 6.26 -15.73
N LYS A 10 27.82 6.39 -14.51
CA LYS A 10 29.22 6.05 -14.21
C LYS A 10 29.51 4.57 -14.44
N ARG A 11 28.62 3.69 -13.95
CA ARG A 11 28.72 2.23 -14.17
C ARG A 11 28.66 1.87 -15.65
N LEU A 12 27.82 2.53 -16.43
CA LEU A 12 27.73 2.30 -17.87
C LEU A 12 29.05 2.60 -18.59
N VAL A 13 29.70 3.71 -18.25
CA VAL A 13 31.03 4.07 -18.80
C VAL A 13 32.07 3.04 -18.39
N THR A 14 32.16 2.69 -17.11
CA THR A 14 33.10 1.67 -16.62
C THR A 14 32.92 0.32 -17.31
N LEU A 15 31.67 -0.10 -17.51
CA LEU A 15 31.37 -1.35 -18.18
C LEU A 15 31.73 -1.29 -19.68
N THR A 16 31.49 -0.16 -20.33
CA THR A 16 31.86 0.07 -21.73
C THR A 16 33.37 -0.05 -21.94
N ASP A 17 34.18 0.58 -21.08
CA ASP A 17 35.64 0.48 -21.13
C ASP A 17 36.12 -0.96 -20.90
N ARG A 18 35.50 -1.67 -19.95
CA ARG A 18 35.81 -3.07 -19.64
C ARG A 18 35.50 -3.99 -20.83
N PHE A 19 34.36 -3.82 -21.49
CA PHE A 19 34.02 -4.60 -22.69
C PHE A 19 34.96 -4.30 -23.86
N ALA A 20 35.40 -3.06 -24.03
CA ALA A 20 36.40 -2.71 -25.02
C ALA A 20 37.75 -3.42 -24.75
N GLY A 21 38.20 -3.44 -23.49
CA GLY A 21 39.41 -4.16 -23.08
C GLY A 21 39.30 -5.68 -23.27
N LEU A 22 38.16 -6.28 -22.95
CA LEU A 22 37.90 -7.71 -23.16
C LEU A 22 37.87 -8.07 -24.65
N ALA A 23 37.32 -7.21 -25.51
CA ALA A 23 37.30 -7.43 -26.96
C ALA A 23 38.72 -7.54 -27.55
N VAL A 24 39.65 -6.68 -27.11
CA VAL A 24 41.07 -6.74 -27.53
C VAL A 24 41.72 -8.05 -27.09
N ARG A 25 41.58 -8.42 -25.81
CA ARG A 25 42.16 -9.66 -25.27
C ARG A 25 41.58 -10.92 -25.92
N LEU A 26 40.29 -10.93 -26.23
CA LEU A 26 39.65 -12.03 -26.96
C LEU A 26 40.15 -12.13 -28.40
N ALA A 27 40.38 -11.00 -29.08
CA ALA A 27 40.95 -10.99 -30.42
C ALA A 27 42.39 -11.54 -30.43
N ASP A 28 43.20 -11.19 -29.42
CA ASP A 28 44.55 -11.73 -29.29
C ASP A 28 44.54 -13.23 -28.97
N ALA A 29 43.67 -13.69 -28.06
CA ALA A 29 43.50 -15.11 -27.76
C ALA A 29 43.00 -15.91 -28.96
N ALA A 30 42.12 -15.34 -29.80
CA ALA A 30 41.67 -15.97 -31.04
C ALA A 30 42.82 -16.14 -32.05
N ARG A 31 43.72 -15.15 -32.16
CA ARG A 31 44.93 -15.28 -33.00
C ARG A 31 45.90 -16.35 -32.45
N GLU A 32 46.09 -16.42 -31.14
CA GLU A 32 46.93 -17.46 -30.54
C GLU A 32 46.35 -18.87 -30.74
N LEU A 33 45.03 -19.01 -30.71
CA LEU A 33 44.36 -20.26 -31.05
C LEU A 33 44.59 -20.64 -32.52
N GLU A 34 44.47 -19.67 -33.44
CA GLU A 34 44.67 -19.89 -34.88
C GLU A 34 46.12 -20.25 -35.23
N VAL A 35 47.10 -19.56 -34.61
CA VAL A 35 48.53 -19.71 -34.93
C VAL A 35 49.18 -20.87 -34.16
N ALA A 36 48.84 -21.05 -32.89
CA ALA A 36 49.52 -21.97 -31.98
C ALA A 36 48.63 -23.10 -31.44
N GLY A 37 47.34 -23.14 -31.80
CA GLY A 37 46.39 -24.17 -31.35
C GLY A 37 46.09 -24.12 -29.85
N ARG A 38 46.41 -23.01 -29.16
CA ARG A 38 46.22 -22.87 -27.71
C ARG A 38 44.84 -22.30 -27.40
N PRO A 39 44.03 -22.95 -26.55
CA PRO A 39 42.74 -22.41 -26.16
C PRO A 39 42.90 -21.13 -25.31
N PRO A 40 41.87 -20.24 -25.30
CA PRO A 40 41.84 -19.10 -24.40
C PRO A 40 41.95 -19.54 -22.92
N ALA A 41 42.62 -18.74 -22.09
CA ALA A 41 42.72 -19.03 -20.66
C ALA A 41 41.35 -18.95 -19.98
N ASP A 42 41.06 -19.88 -19.05
CA ASP A 42 39.78 -19.93 -18.31
C ASP A 42 39.46 -18.61 -17.59
N ALA A 43 40.49 -17.94 -17.06
CA ALA A 43 40.34 -16.62 -16.44
C ALA A 43 39.74 -15.56 -17.39
N LEU A 44 40.06 -15.61 -18.69
CA LEU A 44 39.47 -14.70 -19.68
C LEU A 44 37.98 -14.99 -19.90
N LEU A 45 37.58 -16.27 -19.86
CA LEU A 45 36.17 -16.69 -19.99
C LEU A 45 35.37 -16.28 -18.74
N ASP A 46 35.95 -16.44 -17.56
CA ASP A 46 35.37 -16.01 -16.28
C ASP A 46 35.17 -14.48 -16.26
N GLU A 47 36.16 -13.71 -16.73
CA GLU A 47 36.05 -12.26 -16.84
C GLU A 47 34.93 -11.82 -17.79
N VAL A 48 34.70 -12.54 -18.90
CA VAL A 48 33.59 -12.30 -19.84
C VAL A 48 32.25 -12.64 -19.20
N ALA A 49 32.16 -13.77 -18.49
CA ALA A 49 30.94 -14.15 -17.78
C ALA A 49 30.57 -13.12 -16.70
N ALA A 50 31.55 -12.66 -15.93
CA ALA A 50 31.37 -11.61 -14.92
C ALA A 50 30.92 -10.28 -15.55
N ALA A 51 31.55 -9.83 -16.64
CA ALA A 51 31.15 -8.60 -17.33
C ALA A 51 29.73 -8.68 -17.91
N ARG A 52 29.30 -9.84 -18.42
CA ARG A 52 27.92 -10.07 -18.89
C ARG A 52 26.91 -10.07 -17.74
N ALA A 53 27.25 -10.64 -16.59
CA ALA A 53 26.40 -10.60 -15.40
C ALA A 53 26.22 -9.17 -14.88
N GLU A 54 27.30 -8.39 -14.83
CA GLU A 54 27.26 -6.97 -14.46
C GLU A 54 26.45 -6.12 -15.44
N PHE A 55 26.52 -6.41 -16.75
CA PHE A 55 25.65 -5.79 -17.75
C PHE A 55 24.18 -6.11 -17.50
N ALA A 56 23.86 -7.39 -17.24
CA ALA A 56 22.49 -7.81 -16.98
C ALA A 56 21.91 -7.16 -15.72
N ASP A 57 22.70 -7.04 -14.65
CA ASP A 57 22.33 -6.33 -13.43
C ASP A 57 22.13 -4.83 -13.69
N LEU A 58 23.04 -4.17 -14.39
CA LEU A 58 22.91 -2.75 -14.75
C LEU A 58 21.65 -2.51 -15.60
N ARG A 59 21.41 -3.35 -16.62
CA ARG A 59 20.21 -3.27 -17.47
C ARG A 59 18.94 -3.43 -16.65
N ALA A 60 18.86 -4.42 -15.76
CA ALA A 60 17.70 -4.62 -14.90
C ALA A 60 17.42 -3.39 -14.02
N ARG A 61 18.45 -2.85 -13.37
CA ARG A 61 18.33 -1.66 -12.50
C ARG A 61 17.90 -0.41 -13.27
N VAL A 62 18.39 -0.22 -14.49
CA VAL A 62 17.99 0.93 -15.33
C VAL A 62 16.53 0.78 -15.79
N LEU A 63 16.09 -0.42 -16.15
CA LEU A 63 14.68 -0.68 -16.51
C LEU A 63 13.76 -0.47 -15.30
N ASP A 64 14.14 -0.93 -14.11
CA ASP A 64 13.37 -0.69 -12.89
C ASP A 64 13.30 0.80 -12.53
N ALA A 65 14.40 1.53 -12.70
CA ALA A 65 14.40 2.99 -12.52
C ALA A 65 13.52 3.69 -13.55
N ALA A 66 13.44 3.19 -14.78
CA ALA A 66 12.54 3.71 -15.81
C ALA A 66 11.06 3.45 -15.48
N ARG A 67 10.72 2.25 -14.99
CA ARG A 67 9.37 1.93 -14.48
C ARG A 67 8.98 2.83 -13.31
N ALA A 68 9.88 3.01 -12.35
CA ALA A 68 9.65 3.87 -11.19
C ALA A 68 9.47 5.35 -11.56
N ALA A 69 10.08 5.80 -12.67
CA ALA A 69 9.93 7.13 -13.22
C ALA A 69 8.78 7.25 -14.25
N SER A 70 7.98 6.19 -14.45
CA SER A 70 6.90 6.10 -15.45
C SER A 70 7.35 6.42 -16.89
N VAL A 71 8.62 6.14 -17.21
CA VAL A 71 9.16 6.24 -18.57
C VAL A 71 8.77 4.99 -19.35
N PRO A 72 8.28 5.09 -20.60
CA PRO A 72 8.00 3.93 -21.45
C PRO A 72 9.22 3.02 -21.56
N VAL A 73 9.07 1.76 -21.15
CA VAL A 73 10.17 0.81 -21.05
C VAL A 73 10.15 -0.11 -22.28
N PRO A 74 11.23 -0.13 -23.09
CA PRO A 74 11.35 -1.11 -24.17
C PRO A 74 11.49 -2.52 -23.61
N SER A 75 11.13 -3.52 -24.40
CA SER A 75 11.29 -4.93 -23.99
C SER A 75 12.76 -5.27 -23.76
N ILE A 76 13.04 -6.24 -22.89
CA ILE A 76 14.41 -6.66 -22.58
C ILE A 76 15.14 -7.20 -23.83
N ALA A 77 14.38 -7.73 -24.80
CA ALA A 77 14.88 -8.20 -26.09
C ALA A 77 15.33 -7.04 -27.00
N GLU A 78 14.83 -5.82 -26.80
CA GLU A 78 15.24 -4.65 -27.59
C GLU A 78 16.47 -3.94 -27.00
N VAL A 79 16.84 -4.27 -25.75
CA VAL A 79 18.00 -3.70 -25.05
C VAL A 79 19.12 -4.74 -24.95
N GLU A 80 19.66 -5.14 -26.09
CA GLU A 80 20.72 -6.16 -26.16
C GLU A 80 22.13 -5.60 -25.88
N GLY A 81 22.34 -4.29 -25.98
CA GLY A 81 23.66 -3.66 -25.87
C GLY A 81 23.72 -2.42 -24.97
N LEU A 82 24.93 -2.11 -24.49
CA LEU A 82 25.25 -0.95 -23.65
C LEU A 82 24.72 0.38 -24.20
N ARG A 83 24.82 0.58 -25.52
CA ARG A 83 24.36 1.82 -26.17
C ARG A 83 22.84 2.02 -26.11
N ALA A 84 22.06 0.95 -25.94
CA ALA A 84 20.61 1.05 -25.79
C ALA A 84 20.20 1.58 -24.41
N LEU A 85 21.09 1.53 -23.41
CA LEU A 85 20.81 2.04 -22.06
C LEU A 85 20.99 3.56 -21.95
N GLU A 86 21.81 4.19 -22.80
CA GLU A 86 22.04 5.63 -22.79
C GLU A 86 20.78 6.48 -23.02
N PRO A 87 19.96 6.26 -24.08
CA PRO A 87 18.74 7.04 -24.29
C PRO A 87 17.72 6.81 -23.18
N LEU A 88 17.65 5.59 -22.64
CA LEU A 88 16.75 5.26 -21.54
C LEU A 88 17.15 6.00 -20.26
N LEU A 89 18.43 5.98 -19.87
CA LEU A 89 18.95 6.74 -18.74
C LEU A 89 18.70 8.25 -18.86
N ARG A 90 18.81 8.79 -20.08
CA ARG A 90 18.48 10.19 -20.36
C ARG A 90 17.00 10.48 -20.09
N ALA A 91 16.11 9.64 -20.62
CA ALA A 91 14.67 9.77 -20.40
C ALA A 91 14.29 9.65 -18.92
N VAL A 92 14.92 8.73 -18.17
CA VAL A 92 14.72 8.60 -16.71
C VAL A 92 15.13 9.86 -15.97
N ARG A 93 16.29 10.45 -16.31
CA ARG A 93 16.75 11.71 -15.70
C ARG A 93 15.79 12.86 -15.99
N GLU A 94 15.31 12.98 -17.22
CA GLU A 94 14.35 14.02 -17.61
C GLU A 94 13.01 13.85 -16.90
N ALA A 95 12.51 12.61 -16.77
CA ALA A 95 11.27 12.32 -16.04
C ALA A 95 11.37 12.64 -14.55
N ILE A 96 12.49 12.29 -13.90
CA ILE A 96 12.73 12.62 -12.49
C ILE A 96 12.78 14.15 -12.30
N ALA A 97 13.53 14.86 -13.15
CA ALA A 97 13.63 16.33 -13.05
C ALA A 97 12.27 17.01 -13.31
N ALA A 98 11.47 16.51 -14.25
CA ALA A 98 10.13 17.01 -14.51
C ALA A 98 9.18 16.79 -13.33
N GLU A 99 9.27 15.63 -12.68
CA GLU A 99 8.47 15.32 -11.50
C GLU A 99 8.86 16.16 -10.29
N GLU A 100 10.16 16.37 -10.05
CA GLU A 100 10.65 17.28 -9.00
C GLU A 100 10.15 18.71 -9.24
N LYS A 101 10.25 19.21 -10.47
CA LYS A 101 9.72 20.54 -10.84
C LYS A 101 8.20 20.63 -10.64
N ARG A 102 7.43 19.60 -11.02
CA ARG A 102 5.97 19.55 -10.79
C ARG A 102 5.65 19.60 -9.31
N ARG A 103 6.39 18.89 -8.47
CA ARG A 103 6.20 18.90 -7.01
C ARG A 103 6.52 20.26 -6.40
N GLU A 104 7.60 20.91 -6.82
CA GLU A 104 7.94 22.26 -6.38
C GLU A 104 6.85 23.26 -6.75
N VAL A 105 6.38 23.22 -8.00
CA VAL A 105 5.28 24.08 -8.48
C VAL A 105 3.98 23.80 -7.70
N ALA A 106 3.66 22.53 -7.45
CA ALA A 106 2.48 22.14 -6.67
C ALA A 106 2.57 22.58 -5.20
N GLU A 107 3.74 22.52 -4.58
CA GLU A 107 4.00 23.01 -3.22
C GLU A 107 3.84 24.53 -3.14
N VAL A 108 4.43 25.27 -4.07
CA VAL A 108 4.29 26.74 -4.15
C VAL A 108 2.83 27.12 -4.33
N ARG A 109 2.12 26.44 -5.23
CA ARG A 109 0.69 26.60 -5.47
C ARG A 109 -0.15 26.33 -4.23
N ARG A 110 0.13 25.25 -3.49
CA ARG A 110 -0.57 24.90 -2.25
C ARG A 110 -0.40 26.00 -1.20
N ARG A 111 0.84 26.45 -0.97
CA ARG A 111 1.16 27.53 0.00
C ARG A 111 0.46 28.84 -0.37
N ALA A 112 0.44 29.20 -1.65
CA ALA A 112 -0.26 30.40 -2.11
C ALA A 112 -1.77 30.32 -1.86
N LEU A 113 -2.41 29.16 -2.11
CA LEU A 113 -3.83 28.95 -1.79
C LEU A 113 -4.11 29.06 -0.29
N GLU A 114 -3.28 28.47 0.56
CA GLU A 114 -3.41 28.54 2.03
C GLU A 114 -3.34 30.00 2.52
N ILE A 115 -2.42 30.80 1.99
CA ILE A 115 -2.29 32.23 2.34
C ILE A 115 -3.55 33.00 1.91
N LEU A 116 -4.04 32.78 0.69
CA LEU A 116 -5.22 33.46 0.17
C LEU A 116 -6.49 33.07 0.95
N ASP A 117 -6.66 31.79 1.29
CA ASP A 117 -7.79 31.31 2.09
C ASP A 117 -7.82 31.96 3.48
N ARG A 118 -6.65 32.15 4.11
CA ARG A 118 -6.53 32.87 5.39
C ARG A 118 -6.90 34.34 5.27
N VAL A 119 -6.49 35.01 4.19
CA VAL A 119 -6.87 36.42 3.94
C VAL A 119 -8.38 36.56 3.72
N LEU A 120 -9.00 35.63 2.98
CA LEU A 120 -10.45 35.64 2.76
C LEU A 120 -11.24 35.46 4.07
N GLY A 121 -10.67 34.75 5.05
CA GLY A 121 -11.24 34.59 6.39
C GLY A 121 -11.08 35.79 7.33
N ILE A 122 -10.35 36.85 6.97
CA ILE A 122 -10.17 38.04 7.84
C ILE A 122 -11.50 38.78 8.00
N SER A 123 -11.87 39.18 9.22
CA SER A 123 -13.04 40.04 9.48
C SER A 123 -12.65 41.34 10.16
N HIS A 124 -13.39 42.42 9.91
CA HIS A 124 -13.22 43.68 10.62
C HIS A 124 -14.15 43.73 11.84
N GLN A 125 -13.63 44.07 13.02
CA GLN A 125 -14.32 43.98 14.31
C GLN A 125 -15.53 44.93 14.42
N ASP A 126 -15.40 46.16 13.89
CA ASP A 126 -16.40 47.22 14.08
C ASP A 126 -17.31 47.45 12.85
N ASP A 127 -16.95 46.92 11.67
CA ASP A 127 -17.61 47.24 10.40
C ASP A 127 -17.50 46.05 9.44
N PRO A 128 -18.56 45.22 9.34
CA PRO A 128 -18.59 44.06 8.46
C PRO A 128 -18.39 44.38 6.97
N ASN A 129 -18.65 45.63 6.54
CA ASN A 129 -18.61 46.06 5.14
C ASN A 129 -17.43 47.00 4.83
N PHE A 130 -16.38 46.99 5.65
CA PHE A 130 -15.22 47.87 5.47
C PHE A 130 -14.63 47.78 4.05
N THR A 131 -14.79 48.84 3.25
CA THR A 131 -14.55 48.85 1.79
C THR A 131 -13.15 48.41 1.39
N ALA A 132 -12.12 48.80 2.16
CA ALA A 132 -10.73 48.44 1.83
C ALA A 132 -10.45 46.94 2.06
N LEU A 133 -11.13 46.30 3.02
CA LEU A 133 -11.05 44.85 3.21
C LEU A 133 -11.83 44.10 2.13
N VAL A 134 -13.00 44.59 1.72
CA VAL A 134 -13.79 44.01 0.61
C VAL A 134 -12.99 44.03 -0.70
N GLN A 135 -12.32 45.14 -1.01
CA GLN A 135 -11.45 45.25 -2.19
C GLN A 135 -10.24 44.32 -2.13
N CYS A 136 -9.61 44.18 -0.95
CA CYS A 136 -8.52 43.22 -0.73
C CYS A 136 -8.98 41.76 -0.92
N LYS A 137 -10.15 41.40 -0.38
CA LYS A 137 -10.75 40.07 -0.56
C LYS A 137 -11.11 39.79 -2.00
N SER A 138 -11.72 40.74 -2.71
CA SER A 138 -12.03 40.58 -4.14
C SER A 138 -10.78 40.30 -4.98
N LYS A 139 -9.67 41.00 -4.69
CA LYS A 139 -8.37 40.77 -5.35
C LYS A 139 -7.78 39.40 -4.99
N ALA A 140 -7.92 38.97 -3.74
CA ALA A 140 -7.52 37.63 -3.30
C ALA A 140 -8.36 36.51 -3.95
N GLU A 141 -9.67 36.70 -4.14
CA GLU A 141 -10.55 35.73 -4.81
C GLU A 141 -10.21 35.57 -6.30
N GLU A 142 -9.90 36.66 -6.99
CA GLU A 142 -9.50 36.64 -8.40
C GLU A 142 -8.21 35.82 -8.58
N ILE A 143 -7.19 36.11 -7.77
CA ILE A 143 -5.92 35.37 -7.78
C ILE A 143 -6.14 33.90 -7.40
N ARG A 144 -6.95 33.62 -6.38
CA ARG A 144 -7.29 32.26 -5.94
C ARG A 144 -7.95 31.45 -7.06
N ARG A 145 -8.85 32.04 -7.84
CA ARG A 145 -9.50 31.36 -8.98
C ARG A 145 -8.49 30.93 -10.04
N VAL A 146 -7.50 31.78 -10.34
CA VAL A 146 -6.44 31.46 -11.31
C VAL A 146 -5.51 30.37 -10.78
N ILE A 147 -5.13 30.44 -9.49
CA ILE A 147 -4.28 29.42 -8.85
C ILE A 147 -5.03 28.08 -8.67
N ALA A 148 -6.35 28.10 -8.47
CA ALA A 148 -7.16 26.89 -8.28
C ALA A 148 -7.29 26.02 -9.55
N ASP A 149 -7.06 26.56 -10.73
CA ASP A 149 -7.02 25.80 -11.98
C ASP A 149 -5.56 25.44 -12.36
N PRO A 150 -5.18 24.14 -12.36
CA PRO A 150 -3.82 23.71 -12.72
C PRO A 150 -3.42 24.13 -14.13
N ALA A 151 -4.34 24.06 -15.10
CA ALA A 151 -4.04 24.34 -16.50
C ALA A 151 -3.92 25.85 -16.76
N ALA A 152 -4.71 26.67 -16.04
CA ALA A 152 -4.59 28.13 -16.10
C ALA A 152 -3.35 28.64 -15.36
N PHE A 153 -2.96 28.00 -14.26
CA PHE A 153 -1.76 28.36 -13.50
C PHE A 153 -0.46 28.07 -14.27
N GLU A 154 -0.38 26.93 -14.96
CA GLU A 154 0.81 26.57 -15.76
C GLU A 154 0.92 27.34 -17.09
N LYS A 155 -0.21 27.76 -17.69
CA LYS A 155 -0.23 28.59 -18.92
C LYS A 155 -0.18 30.08 -18.63
N GLY A 156 -0.51 30.49 -17.40
CA GLY A 156 -0.52 31.86 -16.94
C GLY A 156 0.86 32.36 -16.54
N ASN A 157 0.96 33.65 -16.22
CA ASN A 157 2.19 34.27 -15.73
C ASN A 157 2.38 33.89 -14.24
N SER A 158 2.66 32.61 -13.98
CA SER A 158 2.78 32.01 -12.65
C SER A 158 3.78 32.76 -11.76
N GLU A 159 4.84 33.31 -12.34
CA GLU A 159 5.82 34.15 -11.64
C GLU A 159 5.20 35.44 -11.09
N ALA A 160 4.40 36.16 -11.87
CA ALA A 160 3.73 37.38 -11.42
C ALA A 160 2.71 37.14 -10.29
N ILE A 161 2.10 35.96 -10.27
CA ILE A 161 1.16 35.55 -9.21
C ILE A 161 1.92 35.20 -7.93
N ILE A 162 3.03 34.48 -8.05
CA ILE A 162 3.93 34.17 -6.93
C ILE A 162 4.49 35.49 -6.33
N ASP A 163 4.87 36.45 -7.17
CA ASP A 163 5.38 37.75 -6.74
C ASP A 163 4.35 38.61 -5.99
N SER A 164 3.05 38.36 -6.19
CA SER A 164 1.98 39.05 -5.47
C SER A 164 1.65 38.42 -4.10
N THR A 165 2.12 37.20 -3.85
CA THR A 165 1.85 36.42 -2.62
C THR A 165 2.51 37.03 -1.37
N PRO A 166 3.77 37.52 -1.41
CA PRO A 166 4.42 38.18 -0.27
C PRO A 166 3.64 39.35 0.32
N SER A 167 2.91 40.13 -0.49
CA SER A 167 2.09 41.24 0.02
C SER A 167 0.95 40.74 0.92
N PHE A 168 0.32 39.61 0.58
CA PHE A 168 -0.72 38.98 1.41
C PHE A 168 -0.14 38.37 2.68
N THR A 169 1.06 37.78 2.61
CA THR A 169 1.80 37.29 3.78
C THR A 169 2.17 38.45 4.72
N ALA A 170 2.58 39.60 4.18
CA ALA A 170 2.89 40.79 4.96
C ALA A 170 1.65 41.31 5.70
N LEU A 171 0.48 41.28 5.05
CA LEU A 171 -0.79 41.65 5.69
C LEU A 171 -1.15 40.70 6.85
N LEU A 172 -1.04 39.38 6.66
CA LEU A 172 -1.29 38.41 7.73
C LEU A 172 -0.30 38.58 8.89
N THR A 173 0.98 38.81 8.60
CA THR A 173 2.03 39.01 9.61
C THR A 173 1.78 40.28 10.43
N LEU A 174 1.29 41.36 9.80
CA LEU A 174 0.92 42.60 10.49
C LEU A 174 -0.32 42.44 11.39
N ILE A 175 -1.20 41.48 11.09
CA ILE A 175 -2.40 41.18 11.88
C ILE A 175 -2.10 40.22 13.03
N GLU A 176 -1.30 39.18 12.79
CA GLU A 176 -1.05 38.08 13.74
C GLU A 176 0.18 38.31 14.63
N GLY A 177 1.21 38.98 14.12
CA GLY A 177 2.52 39.12 14.77
C GLY A 177 2.73 40.42 15.53
N ARG A 178 1.69 41.23 15.78
CA ARG A 178 1.84 42.60 16.29
C ARG A 178 2.70 42.77 17.53
N ASP A 179 2.59 41.85 18.48
CA ASP A 179 3.27 41.96 19.77
C ASP A 179 4.72 41.46 19.72
N LEU A 180 5.15 40.91 18.57
CA LEU A 180 6.44 40.24 18.37
C LEU A 180 7.32 40.88 17.28
N LEU A 181 6.84 41.95 16.62
CA LEU A 181 7.57 42.65 15.57
C LEU A 181 8.39 43.80 16.14
N ASP A 182 9.63 43.96 15.66
CA ASP A 182 10.42 45.16 15.90
C ASP A 182 9.95 46.32 15.01
N ASP A 183 10.28 47.56 15.42
CA ASP A 183 9.79 48.78 14.75
C ASP A 183 10.23 48.86 13.27
N GLU A 184 11.41 48.32 12.95
CA GLU A 184 11.98 48.33 11.60
C GLU A 184 11.25 47.35 10.66
N LYS A 185 10.98 46.11 11.10
CA LYS A 185 10.17 45.16 10.34
C LYS A 185 8.71 45.61 10.25
N PHE A 186 8.19 46.23 11.31
CA PHE A 186 6.83 46.77 11.31
C PHE A 186 6.68 47.88 10.26
N ALA A 187 7.61 48.82 10.18
CA ALA A 187 7.60 49.88 9.17
C ALA A 187 7.67 49.30 7.75
N ALA A 188 8.57 48.35 7.50
CA ALA A 188 8.70 47.69 6.20
C ALA A 188 7.43 46.91 5.78
N LEU A 189 6.81 46.18 6.70
CA LEU A 189 5.55 45.46 6.46
C LEU A 189 4.38 46.42 6.23
N HIS A 190 4.28 47.49 7.01
CA HIS A 190 3.26 48.52 6.86
C HIS A 190 3.34 49.22 5.49
N ASP A 191 4.55 49.53 5.02
CA ASP A 191 4.77 50.17 3.72
C ASP A 191 4.44 49.22 2.56
N THR A 192 4.82 47.95 2.68
CA THR A 192 4.50 46.90 1.69
C THR A 192 2.99 46.70 1.56
N VAL A 193 2.26 46.66 2.67
CA VAL A 193 0.78 46.54 2.70
C VAL A 193 0.11 47.82 2.20
N SER A 194 0.64 49.00 2.56
CA SER A 194 0.11 50.29 2.12
C SER A 194 0.24 50.49 0.61
N GLN A 195 1.37 50.07 0.02
CA GLN A 195 1.60 50.12 -1.42
C GLN A 195 0.72 49.11 -2.18
N SER A 196 0.49 47.93 -1.61
CA SER A 196 -0.21 46.83 -2.30
C SER A 196 -1.75 46.88 -2.18
N PHE A 197 -2.27 47.36 -1.04
CA PHE A 197 -3.70 47.31 -0.70
C PHE A 197 -4.27 48.64 -0.17
N GLY A 198 -3.42 49.67 -0.04
CA GLY A 198 -3.83 51.00 0.40
C GLY A 198 -3.67 51.26 1.90
N ARG A 199 -3.44 52.54 2.24
CA ARG A 199 -3.13 53.01 3.60
C ARG A 199 -4.23 52.73 4.62
N SER A 200 -5.50 52.74 4.19
CA SER A 200 -6.66 52.46 5.06
C SER A 200 -6.65 51.04 5.61
N LEU A 201 -6.20 50.06 4.83
CA LEU A 201 -6.10 48.67 5.26
C LEU A 201 -4.90 48.47 6.20
N ALA A 202 -3.76 49.06 5.88
CA ALA A 202 -2.56 49.03 6.73
C ALA A 202 -2.85 49.64 8.13
N VAL A 203 -3.54 50.79 8.18
CA VAL A 203 -3.91 51.42 9.46
C VAL A 203 -4.93 50.61 10.26
N ALA A 204 -5.88 49.94 9.61
CA ALA A 204 -6.81 49.02 10.31
C ALA A 204 -6.05 47.80 10.87
N ALA A 205 -5.10 47.28 10.09
CA ALA A 205 -4.21 46.18 10.45
C ALA A 205 -3.18 46.53 11.53
N THR A 206 -2.94 47.80 11.86
CA THR A 206 -2.10 48.23 12.99
C THR A 206 -2.90 48.66 14.23
N ARG A 207 -4.19 48.98 14.08
CA ARG A 207 -5.07 49.47 15.18
C ARG A 207 -5.84 48.41 15.95
N GLY A 208 -5.87 47.18 15.49
CA GLY A 208 -6.47 46.02 16.18
C GLY A 208 -7.76 45.56 15.57
N LYS A 209 -8.21 46.24 14.52
CA LYS A 209 -9.57 46.15 14.02
C LYS A 209 -9.79 45.02 13.03
N LEU A 210 -8.72 44.32 12.61
CA LEU A 210 -8.78 43.15 11.74
C LEU A 210 -8.49 41.90 12.56
N ILE A 211 -9.38 40.91 12.48
CA ILE A 211 -9.31 39.63 13.18
C ILE A 211 -9.05 38.55 12.13
N ALA A 212 -7.97 37.79 12.30
CA ALA A 212 -7.63 36.65 11.47
C ALA A 212 -8.50 35.42 11.83
N PRO A 213 -8.82 34.54 10.86
CA PRO A 213 -9.60 33.33 11.11
C PRO A 213 -8.88 32.40 12.10
N GLY A 214 -9.54 32.05 13.20
CA GLY A 214 -8.99 31.20 14.27
C GLY A 214 -8.36 31.95 15.45
N SER A 215 -8.26 33.29 15.40
CA SER A 215 -7.97 34.10 16.58
C SER A 215 -9.24 34.25 17.40
N ALA A 216 -9.28 33.66 18.59
CA ALA A 216 -10.41 33.77 19.50
C ALA A 216 -10.65 35.25 19.86
N PRO A 217 -11.90 35.75 19.84
CA PRO A 217 -12.18 37.10 20.29
C PRO A 217 -11.87 37.21 21.78
N ALA A 218 -10.95 38.11 22.13
CA ALA A 218 -10.70 38.50 23.50
C ALA A 218 -11.97 39.16 24.08
N ALA A 219 -12.65 38.40 24.96
CA ALA A 219 -13.59 38.82 25.98
C ALA A 219 -14.60 39.93 25.63
N GLU A 220 -15.83 39.53 25.31
CA GLU A 220 -17.02 40.36 25.42
C GLU A 220 -17.17 40.93 26.84
N ARG A 221 -17.34 42.26 26.94
CA ARG A 221 -17.96 42.88 28.13
C ARG A 221 -19.46 42.56 28.12
N PRO A 222 -20.11 42.36 29.29
CA PRO A 222 -21.48 41.87 29.36
C PRO A 222 -22.47 42.93 28.87
N SER A 223 -23.25 42.60 27.86
CA SER A 223 -24.48 43.30 27.47
C SER A 223 -25.70 42.72 28.21
N ALA A 224 -26.61 43.60 28.60
CA ALA A 224 -27.72 43.38 29.52
C ALA A 224 -28.89 42.54 28.93
N PRO A 225 -29.83 42.01 29.77
CA PRO A 225 -30.81 40.98 29.41
C PRO A 225 -32.02 41.44 28.56
N PRO A 226 -32.84 40.48 28.05
CA PRO A 226 -33.59 40.59 26.79
C PRO A 226 -35.04 41.09 26.92
N ALA A 227 -35.58 41.59 25.80
CA ALA A 227 -37.00 41.92 25.62
C ALA A 227 -37.78 40.76 24.92
N PRO A 228 -39.11 40.63 25.15
CA PRO A 228 -39.88 39.37 25.00
C PRO A 228 -40.31 39.01 23.55
N PRO A 229 -40.77 37.76 23.32
CA PRO A 229 -40.86 37.13 22.00
C PRO A 229 -42.14 37.48 21.23
N ARG A 230 -42.03 37.56 19.90
CA ARG A 230 -43.18 37.71 19.00
C ARG A 230 -43.45 36.41 18.24
N ALA A 231 -44.74 36.07 18.20
CA ALA A 231 -45.33 34.78 17.88
C ALA A 231 -45.20 34.31 16.41
N ALA A 232 -45.41 33.01 16.27
CA ALA A 232 -45.34 32.19 15.07
C ALA A 232 -46.55 32.29 14.13
N SER A 233 -46.36 31.70 12.93
CA SER A 233 -47.31 30.96 12.05
C SER A 233 -47.33 31.51 10.61
N PRO A 234 -47.80 30.75 9.58
CA PRO A 234 -47.65 29.32 9.23
C PRO A 234 -47.30 29.10 7.71
N PRO A 235 -47.07 27.86 7.23
CA PRO A 235 -46.77 27.55 5.81
C PRO A 235 -48.02 27.10 5.01
N PRO A 236 -47.98 27.17 3.67
CA PRO A 236 -48.50 26.06 2.83
C PRO A 236 -47.83 25.98 1.42
N PRO A 237 -48.25 25.08 0.52
CA PRO A 237 -48.54 23.65 0.68
C PRO A 237 -47.82 22.78 -0.40
N ALA A 238 -48.03 21.48 -0.27
CA ALA A 238 -47.60 20.40 -1.16
C ALA A 238 -48.20 20.46 -2.58
N GLU A 239 -47.45 19.91 -3.54
CA GLU A 239 -48.02 19.28 -4.75
C GLU A 239 -47.55 17.83 -4.82
N GLU A 240 -48.56 16.94 -4.76
CA GLU A 240 -48.58 15.60 -5.34
C GLU A 240 -48.35 15.74 -6.88
N ALA A 241 -47.91 14.77 -7.68
CA ALA A 241 -48.39 13.40 -7.79
C ALA A 241 -47.69 12.68 -8.97
N VAL A 242 -47.83 11.35 -8.98
CA VAL A 242 -47.81 10.40 -10.14
C VAL A 242 -46.46 10.15 -10.83
N GLY A 243 -45.86 8.96 -10.69
CA GLY A 243 -46.13 7.76 -11.51
C GLY A 243 -45.03 7.65 -12.58
N SER A 244 -44.46 6.52 -12.97
CA SER A 244 -45.03 5.23 -13.28
C SER A 244 -43.90 4.20 -13.37
N ALA A 245 -44.27 2.94 -13.21
CA ALA A 245 -43.44 1.76 -13.36
C ALA A 245 -42.77 1.63 -14.74
N ALA A 246 -41.59 1.03 -14.76
CA ALA A 246 -41.15 0.16 -15.85
C ALA A 246 -40.20 -0.92 -15.32
N ARG A 247 -40.75 -2.13 -15.25
CA ARG A 247 -40.04 -3.42 -15.25
C ARG A 247 -39.05 -3.49 -16.40
N VAL A 248 -37.82 -3.94 -16.12
CA VAL A 248 -37.06 -4.78 -17.08
C VAL A 248 -36.39 -5.90 -16.29
N ALA A 249 -36.72 -7.13 -16.69
CA ALA A 249 -36.16 -8.37 -16.17
C ALA A 249 -34.74 -8.61 -16.70
N PRO A 250 -33.91 -9.40 -16.00
CA PRO A 250 -32.50 -9.62 -16.35
C PRO A 250 -32.37 -10.61 -17.52
N VAL A 251 -31.49 -10.27 -18.48
CA VAL A 251 -31.03 -11.23 -19.48
C VAL A 251 -29.86 -12.01 -18.88
N ALA A 252 -30.12 -13.31 -18.71
CA ALA A 252 -29.12 -14.32 -18.39
C ALA A 252 -28.13 -14.48 -19.54
N VAL A 253 -26.83 -14.53 -19.22
CA VAL A 253 -25.83 -15.15 -20.08
C VAL A 253 -25.09 -16.17 -19.23
N ALA A 254 -25.40 -17.43 -19.50
CA ALA A 254 -24.68 -18.59 -18.98
C ALA A 254 -23.33 -18.75 -19.71
N PRO A 255 -22.34 -19.41 -19.08
CA PRO A 255 -20.95 -19.48 -19.54
C PRO A 255 -20.74 -20.56 -20.61
N PRO A 256 -19.73 -20.46 -21.48
CA PRO A 256 -19.23 -21.62 -22.20
C PRO A 256 -18.17 -22.35 -21.36
N ALA A 257 -18.43 -23.66 -21.23
CA ALA A 257 -17.56 -24.66 -20.64
C ALA A 257 -16.35 -25.00 -21.52
N SER A 258 -15.36 -25.55 -20.82
CA SER A 258 -14.18 -26.31 -21.23
C SER A 258 -14.29 -27.19 -22.47
N LYS A 259 -13.24 -27.11 -23.32
CA LYS A 259 -12.57 -28.21 -24.02
C LYS A 259 -11.06 -27.98 -23.78
N GLY A 260 -10.23 -28.92 -23.36
CA GLY A 260 -10.23 -30.33 -23.69
C GLY A 260 -9.38 -30.53 -24.94
N GLU A 261 -8.06 -30.32 -24.85
CA GLU A 261 -7.11 -30.77 -25.87
C GLU A 261 -5.92 -31.44 -25.19
N GLU A 262 -5.82 -32.73 -25.49
CA GLU A 262 -4.75 -33.66 -25.15
C GLU A 262 -3.45 -33.28 -25.86
N SER A 263 -2.38 -33.40 -25.08
CA SER A 263 -0.99 -33.72 -25.44
C SER A 263 -0.69 -34.01 -26.92
N THR A 264 0.20 -33.18 -27.50
CA THR A 264 1.14 -33.65 -28.52
C THR A 264 2.51 -33.90 -27.87
N ASP A 265 2.84 -35.18 -27.73
CA ASP A 265 4.16 -35.70 -27.42
C ASP A 265 5.16 -35.31 -28.53
N ALA A 266 5.77 -34.12 -28.43
CA ALA A 266 6.89 -33.74 -29.30
C ALA A 266 7.83 -32.64 -28.75
N GLU A 267 7.64 -32.16 -27.51
CA GLU A 267 8.49 -31.11 -26.90
C GLU A 267 9.33 -31.57 -25.69
N ALA A 268 9.40 -32.88 -25.44
CA ALA A 268 10.08 -33.46 -24.28
C ALA A 268 11.63 -33.33 -24.28
N GLY A 269 12.24 -32.66 -25.26
CA GLY A 269 13.69 -32.60 -25.42
C GLY A 269 14.37 -31.26 -25.06
N ARG A 270 13.62 -30.17 -24.87
CA ARG A 270 14.20 -28.81 -24.66
C ARG A 270 13.43 -27.89 -23.69
N ALA A 271 12.48 -28.42 -22.91
CA ALA A 271 11.87 -27.67 -21.82
C ALA A 271 12.83 -27.64 -20.61
N VAL A 272 13.52 -26.52 -20.42
CA VAL A 272 14.08 -26.19 -19.10
C VAL A 272 12.89 -26.15 -18.15
N ASP A 273 12.88 -27.01 -17.13
CA ASP A 273 11.75 -27.27 -16.24
C ASP A 273 11.16 -25.99 -15.62
N GLU A 274 10.11 -25.44 -16.24
CA GLU A 274 9.44 -24.21 -15.81
C GLU A 274 8.79 -24.36 -14.43
N SER A 275 8.48 -25.59 -14.00
CA SER A 275 7.83 -25.83 -12.72
C SER A 275 8.70 -25.49 -11.51
N GLY A 276 10.03 -25.44 -11.68
CA GLY A 276 10.97 -25.05 -10.62
C GLY A 276 11.14 -23.54 -10.45
N ARG A 277 10.56 -22.71 -11.34
CA ARG A 277 10.80 -21.25 -11.35
C ARG A 277 10.40 -20.55 -10.06
N TRP A 278 9.29 -20.95 -9.43
CA TRP A 278 8.86 -20.36 -8.15
C TRP A 278 9.91 -20.52 -7.06
N TRP A 279 10.57 -21.69 -7.00
CA TRP A 279 11.61 -21.97 -6.02
C TRP A 279 12.87 -21.17 -6.32
N VAL A 280 13.29 -21.12 -7.59
CA VAL A 280 14.48 -20.36 -8.00
C VAL A 280 14.33 -18.88 -7.66
N SER A 281 13.16 -18.29 -7.93
CA SER A 281 12.83 -16.90 -7.57
C SER A 281 12.85 -16.67 -6.05
N ALA A 282 12.15 -17.51 -5.28
CA ALA A 282 12.11 -17.42 -3.82
C ALA A 282 13.52 -17.58 -3.22
N TRP A 283 14.30 -18.53 -3.73
CA TRP A 283 15.66 -18.80 -3.28
C TRP A 283 16.62 -17.67 -3.62
N ALA A 284 16.58 -17.14 -4.84
CA ALA A 284 17.40 -16.00 -5.24
C ALA A 284 17.07 -14.76 -4.41
N ARG A 285 15.79 -14.52 -4.12
CA ARG A 285 15.39 -13.44 -3.23
C ARG A 285 15.89 -13.68 -1.81
N TRP A 286 15.68 -14.87 -1.26
CA TRP A 286 16.12 -15.23 0.08
C TRP A 286 17.64 -15.04 0.27
N THR A 287 18.47 -15.53 -0.66
CA THR A 287 19.92 -15.36 -0.57
C THR A 287 20.36 -13.90 -0.67
N SER A 288 19.60 -13.06 -1.38
CA SER A 288 19.90 -11.62 -1.49
C SER A 288 19.73 -10.85 -0.17
N TRP A 289 18.84 -11.29 0.73
CA TRP A 289 18.51 -10.54 1.94
C TRP A 289 18.79 -11.26 3.26
N LYS A 290 18.97 -12.59 3.29
CA LYS A 290 19.12 -13.36 4.54
C LYS A 290 20.26 -12.90 5.45
N SER A 291 21.31 -12.28 4.88
CA SER A 291 22.45 -11.74 5.63
C SER A 291 22.33 -10.27 5.98
N THR A 292 21.33 -9.56 5.44
CA THR A 292 21.20 -8.10 5.55
C THR A 292 19.94 -7.65 6.26
N LEU A 293 18.87 -8.47 6.28
CA LEU A 293 17.60 -8.16 6.91
C LEU A 293 17.25 -9.16 8.02
N SER A 294 16.57 -8.67 9.06
CA SER A 294 15.88 -9.55 10.00
C SER A 294 14.65 -10.18 9.33
N PHE A 295 14.19 -11.33 9.83
CA PHE A 295 12.94 -11.94 9.33
C PHE A 295 11.76 -10.97 9.40
N GLY A 296 11.65 -10.19 10.48
CA GLY A 296 10.56 -9.23 10.64
C GLY A 296 10.58 -8.14 9.57
N ASP A 297 11.76 -7.59 9.28
CA ASP A 297 11.93 -6.55 8.26
C ASP A 297 11.73 -7.09 6.84
N ALA A 298 12.19 -8.32 6.59
CA ALA A 298 11.95 -9.01 5.33
C ALA A 298 10.44 -9.25 5.11
N VAL A 299 9.72 -9.75 6.13
CA VAL A 299 8.26 -9.90 6.05
C VAL A 299 7.59 -8.56 5.74
N LYS A 300 7.91 -7.48 6.46
CA LYS A 300 7.35 -6.15 6.16
C LYS A 300 7.63 -5.71 4.73
N GLN A 301 8.86 -5.91 4.25
CA GLN A 301 9.24 -5.52 2.90
C GLN A 301 8.51 -6.33 1.83
N GLU A 302 8.41 -7.66 1.99
CA GLU A 302 7.78 -8.52 0.99
C GLU A 302 6.24 -8.35 0.99
N LEU A 303 5.60 -8.24 2.15
CA LEU A 303 4.17 -7.95 2.22
C LEU A 303 3.84 -6.54 1.71
N GLY A 304 4.73 -5.55 1.89
CA GLY A 304 4.55 -4.22 1.32
C GLY A 304 4.62 -4.19 -0.22
N LYS A 305 5.29 -5.17 -0.84
CA LYS A 305 5.40 -5.31 -2.30
C LYS A 305 4.29 -6.20 -2.89
N TYR A 306 3.92 -7.26 -2.18
CA TYR A 306 3.08 -8.34 -2.70
C TYR A 306 1.81 -8.49 -1.87
N SER A 307 0.79 -7.68 -2.19
CA SER A 307 -0.38 -7.43 -1.33
C SER A 307 -1.38 -8.59 -1.15
N TYR A 308 -1.01 -9.80 -1.55
CA TYR A 308 -1.83 -11.00 -1.44
C TYR A 308 -0.97 -12.29 -1.48
N LEU A 309 0.32 -12.16 -1.12
CA LEU A 309 1.30 -13.24 -1.18
C LEU A 309 0.78 -14.54 -0.57
N LEU A 310 0.16 -14.47 0.61
CA LEU A 310 -0.31 -15.67 1.32
C LEU A 310 -1.60 -16.27 0.74
N SER A 311 -2.30 -15.57 -0.16
CA SER A 311 -3.56 -16.04 -0.75
C SER A 311 -3.37 -16.88 -2.01
N VAL A 312 -2.15 -16.92 -2.57
CA VAL A 312 -1.82 -17.70 -3.78
C VAL A 312 -1.15 -19.02 -3.36
N PRO A 313 -1.37 -20.13 -4.08
CA PRO A 313 -0.58 -21.35 -3.88
C PRO A 313 0.87 -21.15 -4.31
N ILE A 314 1.83 -21.63 -3.51
CA ILE A 314 3.28 -21.48 -3.73
C ILE A 314 3.67 -21.85 -5.18
N GLN A 315 3.21 -22.99 -5.68
CA GLN A 315 3.56 -23.48 -7.01
C GLN A 315 2.96 -22.65 -8.16
N LYS A 316 1.85 -21.93 -7.92
CA LYS A 316 1.19 -21.05 -8.89
C LYS A 316 1.64 -19.60 -8.77
N SER A 317 2.54 -19.30 -7.84
CA SER A 317 2.99 -17.93 -7.60
C SER A 317 3.68 -17.28 -8.80
N THR A 318 4.19 -18.06 -9.75
CA THR A 318 4.76 -17.56 -11.00
C THR A 318 3.71 -17.04 -11.99
N ASP A 319 2.44 -17.35 -11.78
CA ASP A 319 1.34 -16.93 -12.67
C ASP A 319 0.82 -15.52 -12.29
N TYR A 320 1.32 -14.95 -11.19
CA TYR A 320 0.87 -13.68 -10.62
C TYR A 320 2.02 -12.66 -10.58
N GLU A 321 1.67 -11.38 -10.68
CA GLU A 321 2.62 -10.26 -10.69
C GLU A 321 3.75 -10.46 -11.72
N GLU A 322 3.44 -10.92 -12.93
CA GLU A 322 4.44 -11.23 -13.98
C GLU A 322 5.53 -12.22 -13.52
N GLY A 323 5.20 -13.09 -12.57
CA GLY A 323 6.08 -14.07 -11.95
C GLY A 323 6.83 -13.58 -10.72
N LEU A 324 6.71 -12.30 -10.37
CA LEU A 324 7.42 -11.69 -9.24
C LEU A 324 6.85 -12.12 -7.89
N LEU A 325 5.59 -12.55 -7.80
CA LEU A 325 4.99 -12.95 -6.53
C LEU A 325 5.77 -14.10 -5.86
N SER A 326 6.37 -14.98 -6.68
CA SER A 326 7.21 -16.07 -6.20
C SER A 326 8.40 -15.62 -5.34
N TYR A 327 8.93 -14.41 -5.55
CA TYR A 327 10.02 -13.83 -4.75
C TYR A 327 9.60 -13.63 -3.29
N GLY A 328 8.33 -13.31 -3.06
CA GLY A 328 7.78 -13.09 -1.73
C GLY A 328 7.86 -14.33 -0.84
N TYR A 329 7.80 -15.55 -1.40
CA TYR A 329 7.94 -16.79 -0.64
C TYR A 329 9.36 -17.04 -0.12
N SER A 330 10.31 -16.13 -0.37
CA SER A 330 11.59 -16.12 0.34
C SER A 330 11.42 -16.08 1.87
N ILE A 331 10.35 -15.47 2.39
CA ILE A 331 10.05 -15.47 3.83
C ILE A 331 9.70 -16.86 4.35
N LEU A 332 9.09 -17.72 3.52
CA LEU A 332 8.79 -19.11 3.90
C LEU A 332 10.09 -19.93 3.98
N LEU A 333 11.02 -19.71 3.04
CA LEU A 333 12.33 -20.38 3.07
C LEU A 333 13.12 -20.00 4.32
N GLU A 334 13.16 -18.70 4.68
CA GLU A 334 13.79 -18.25 5.92
C GLU A 334 13.11 -18.84 7.16
N PHE A 335 11.78 -18.88 7.19
CA PHE A 335 11.04 -19.50 8.30
C PHE A 335 11.46 -20.96 8.49
N LEU A 336 11.49 -21.74 7.41
CA LEU A 336 11.87 -23.14 7.46
C LEU A 336 13.35 -23.34 7.81
N GLU A 337 14.24 -22.49 7.30
CA GLU A 337 15.67 -22.53 7.65
C GLU A 337 15.90 -22.27 9.16
N ARG A 338 15.09 -21.39 9.77
CA ARG A 338 15.14 -21.14 11.22
C ARG A 338 14.63 -22.30 12.05
N GLN A 339 13.61 -23.01 11.58
CA GLN A 339 13.10 -24.20 12.27
C GLN A 339 14.04 -25.39 12.10
N ASN A 340 14.65 -25.50 10.92
CA ASN A 340 15.47 -26.63 10.51
C ASN A 340 16.74 -26.11 9.83
N ALA A 341 17.82 -25.91 10.58
CA ALA A 341 19.08 -25.40 10.02
C ALA A 341 19.59 -26.27 8.85
N GLY A 342 20.00 -25.64 7.76
CA GLY A 342 20.45 -26.31 6.53
C GLY A 342 19.31 -26.90 5.70
N PHE A 343 18.05 -26.58 5.97
CA PHE A 343 16.89 -27.08 5.24
C PHE A 343 16.98 -26.81 3.74
N VAL A 344 17.27 -25.57 3.35
CA VAL A 344 17.35 -25.18 1.94
C VAL A 344 18.49 -25.92 1.22
N ALA A 345 19.63 -26.10 1.89
CA ALA A 345 20.76 -26.84 1.34
C ALA A 345 20.41 -28.34 1.15
N ARG A 346 19.67 -28.94 2.08
CA ARG A 346 19.18 -30.32 1.95
C ARG A 346 18.16 -30.44 0.81
N ALA A 347 17.24 -29.48 0.66
CA ALA A 347 16.29 -29.45 -0.43
C ALA A 347 17.00 -29.43 -1.80
N LEU A 348 17.99 -28.55 -1.97
CA LEU A 348 18.79 -28.47 -3.20
C LEU A 348 19.61 -29.74 -3.45
N ASN A 349 20.19 -30.34 -2.41
CA ASN A 349 20.92 -31.61 -2.54
C ASN A 349 20.00 -32.78 -2.93
N SER A 350 18.73 -32.76 -2.50
CA SER A 350 17.76 -33.80 -2.84
C SER A 350 17.44 -33.84 -4.34
N LEU A 351 17.69 -32.75 -5.08
CA LEU A 351 17.49 -32.70 -6.54
C LEU A 351 18.40 -33.66 -7.30
N LYS A 352 19.54 -34.05 -6.72
CA LYS A 352 20.44 -35.06 -7.29
C LYS A 352 19.78 -36.43 -7.44
N ALA A 353 18.72 -36.70 -6.67
CA ALA A 353 17.96 -37.94 -6.70
C ALA A 353 16.76 -37.90 -7.67
N VAL A 354 16.44 -36.73 -8.24
CA VAL A 354 15.33 -36.57 -9.18
C VAL A 354 15.75 -37.14 -10.53
N THR A 355 15.20 -38.30 -10.88
CA THR A 355 15.44 -38.94 -12.17
C THR A 355 14.15 -38.88 -13.00
N PRO A 356 14.15 -38.33 -14.22
CA PRO A 356 12.95 -38.29 -15.06
C PRO A 356 12.39 -39.69 -15.32
N GLY A 357 11.10 -39.91 -15.05
CA GLY A 357 10.38 -41.13 -15.45
C GLY A 357 10.38 -42.31 -14.46
N ALA A 358 10.86 -42.16 -13.22
CA ALA A 358 10.78 -43.22 -12.21
C ALA A 358 9.34 -43.35 -11.63
N PRO A 359 8.74 -44.56 -11.58
CA PRO A 359 7.40 -44.75 -11.05
C PRO A 359 7.32 -44.38 -9.56
N GLY A 360 6.39 -43.50 -9.21
CA GLY A 360 6.19 -43.01 -7.83
C GLY A 360 7.01 -41.79 -7.43
N GLN A 361 7.88 -41.27 -8.31
CA GLN A 361 8.61 -40.02 -8.08
C GLN A 361 7.89 -38.80 -8.69
N PRO A 362 8.04 -37.60 -8.08
CA PRO A 362 7.51 -36.36 -8.64
C PRO A 362 8.05 -36.13 -10.05
N GLN A 363 7.15 -35.87 -10.99
CA GLN A 363 7.45 -35.78 -12.43
C GLN A 363 8.26 -34.53 -12.81
N THR A 364 8.34 -33.53 -11.90
CA THR A 364 9.05 -32.27 -12.13
C THR A 364 9.83 -31.82 -10.90
N VAL A 365 10.86 -31.00 -11.10
CA VAL A 365 11.68 -30.38 -10.04
C VAL A 365 10.81 -29.55 -9.11
N GLY A 366 9.87 -28.78 -9.64
CA GLY A 366 8.92 -27.99 -8.85
C GLY A 366 8.03 -28.84 -7.94
N ALA A 367 7.50 -29.95 -8.45
CA ALA A 367 6.70 -30.88 -7.66
C ALA A 367 7.53 -31.57 -6.58
N HIS A 368 8.79 -31.92 -6.89
CA HIS A 368 9.71 -32.51 -5.92
C HIS A 368 10.03 -31.56 -4.77
N LEU A 369 10.38 -30.32 -5.08
CA LEU A 369 10.70 -29.30 -4.07
C LEU A 369 9.48 -28.94 -3.22
N TYR A 370 8.29 -28.88 -3.82
CA TYR A 370 7.05 -28.70 -3.08
C TYR A 370 6.79 -29.87 -2.12
N ARG A 371 6.92 -31.11 -2.60
CA ARG A 371 6.80 -32.29 -1.74
C ARG A 371 7.82 -32.28 -0.61
N PHE A 372 9.06 -31.88 -0.89
CA PHE A 372 10.11 -31.74 0.12
C PHE A 372 9.73 -30.69 1.18
N LEU A 373 9.17 -29.55 0.78
CA LEU A 373 8.61 -28.57 1.72
C LEU A 373 7.52 -29.17 2.61
N VAL A 374 6.60 -29.93 2.02
CA VAL A 374 5.49 -30.55 2.76
C VAL A 374 5.98 -31.62 3.73
N THR A 375 6.86 -32.53 3.28
CA THR A 375 7.29 -33.68 4.09
C THR A 375 8.41 -33.33 5.06
N GLU A 376 9.53 -32.80 4.56
CA GLU A 376 10.72 -32.50 5.37
C GLU A 376 10.57 -31.17 6.11
N GLY A 377 9.92 -30.19 5.48
CA GLY A 377 9.57 -28.93 6.13
C GLY A 377 8.37 -29.06 7.05
N ARG A 378 7.67 -30.20 7.02
CA ARG A 378 6.46 -30.49 7.81
C ARG A 378 5.42 -29.38 7.69
N LEU A 379 5.25 -28.80 6.50
CA LEU A 379 4.43 -27.61 6.32
C LEU A 379 2.99 -27.79 6.80
N SER A 380 2.38 -28.96 6.65
CA SER A 380 1.01 -29.18 7.16
C SER A 380 0.90 -28.93 8.67
N ALA A 381 1.95 -29.23 9.43
CA ALA A 381 2.02 -28.95 10.87
C ALA A 381 2.53 -27.53 11.18
N GLN A 382 3.45 -27.01 10.36
CA GLN A 382 4.12 -25.73 10.63
C GLN A 382 3.43 -24.51 10.00
N TYR A 383 2.49 -24.70 9.07
CA TYR A 383 1.89 -23.60 8.32
C TYR A 383 1.15 -22.63 9.23
N ALA A 384 0.48 -23.15 10.25
CA ALA A 384 -0.10 -22.36 11.33
C ALA A 384 0.93 -21.42 11.99
N ASP A 385 2.09 -21.95 12.38
CA ASP A 385 3.14 -21.17 13.03
C ASP A 385 3.83 -20.20 12.07
N PHE A 386 3.92 -20.55 10.79
CA PHE A 386 4.37 -19.63 9.75
C PHE A 386 3.44 -18.42 9.64
N VAL A 387 2.12 -18.63 9.53
CA VAL A 387 1.14 -17.53 9.50
C VAL A 387 1.22 -16.69 10.78
N LYS A 388 1.38 -17.33 11.94
CA LYS A 388 1.59 -16.65 13.22
C LYS A 388 2.82 -15.74 13.19
N ALA A 389 3.96 -16.25 12.72
CA ALA A 389 5.21 -15.51 12.64
C ALA A 389 5.11 -14.31 11.68
N VAL A 390 4.40 -14.48 10.56
CA VAL A 390 4.13 -13.40 9.60
C VAL A 390 3.28 -12.29 10.24
N LEU A 391 2.17 -12.65 10.89
CA LEU A 391 1.29 -11.69 11.57
C LEU A 391 1.98 -10.94 12.72
N ALA A 392 2.88 -11.61 13.44
CA ALA A 392 3.67 -10.98 14.49
C ALA A 392 4.71 -9.99 13.95
N ALA A 393 5.22 -10.23 12.74
CA ALA A 393 6.22 -9.40 12.09
C ALA A 393 5.63 -8.17 11.39
N ALA A 394 4.53 -8.35 10.67
CA ALA A 394 3.87 -7.28 9.92
C ALA A 394 2.36 -7.41 10.05
N VAL A 395 1.74 -6.33 10.54
CA VAL A 395 0.29 -6.19 10.50
C VAL A 395 -0.07 -5.74 9.09
N PRO A 396 -0.89 -6.50 8.34
CA PRO A 396 -1.27 -6.11 6.98
C PRO A 396 -1.96 -4.74 7.01
N GLU A 397 -1.67 -3.89 6.02
CA GLU A 397 -2.49 -2.70 5.81
C GLU A 397 -3.85 -3.12 5.20
N PRO A 398 -4.98 -2.59 5.69
CA PRO A 398 -6.29 -2.86 5.08
C PRO A 398 -6.30 -2.45 3.60
N GLY A 399 -6.70 -3.36 2.71
CA GLY A 399 -6.62 -3.17 1.26
C GLY A 399 -6.86 -4.50 0.54
N VAL A 400 -6.08 -4.78 -0.51
CA VAL A 400 -6.15 -6.01 -1.34
C VAL A 400 -5.97 -7.32 -0.54
N TRP A 401 -5.52 -7.22 0.71
CA TRP A 401 -5.34 -8.32 1.66
C TRP A 401 -6.66 -8.84 2.24
N THR A 402 -7.66 -7.97 2.41
CA THR A 402 -8.86 -8.27 3.20
C THR A 402 -9.98 -8.80 2.32
N THR A 403 -10.36 -10.06 2.49
CA THR A 403 -11.52 -10.65 1.79
C THR A 403 -12.82 -9.95 2.17
N ALA A 404 -12.97 -9.63 3.46
CA ALA A 404 -14.02 -8.76 3.94
C ALA A 404 -13.56 -7.90 5.11
N ARG A 405 -14.19 -6.73 5.25
CA ARG A 405 -13.95 -5.79 6.35
C ARG A 405 -15.26 -5.28 6.92
N ILE A 406 -15.40 -5.34 8.24
CA ILE A 406 -16.52 -4.77 8.98
C ILE A 406 -16.04 -3.52 9.69
N LEU A 407 -16.69 -2.38 9.44
CA LEU A 407 -16.49 -1.14 10.15
C LEU A 407 -17.71 -0.87 11.03
N GLU A 408 -17.49 -0.90 12.35
CA GLU A 408 -18.54 -0.64 13.32
C GLU A 408 -18.41 0.79 13.89
N SER A 409 -19.53 1.50 13.90
CA SER A 409 -19.67 2.83 14.51
C SER A 409 -20.87 2.87 15.45
N THR A 410 -21.10 3.99 16.12
CA THR A 410 -22.27 4.14 17.01
C THR A 410 -23.59 4.03 16.22
N MET A 411 -23.64 4.56 15.00
CA MET A 411 -24.87 4.70 14.22
C MET A 411 -25.08 3.60 13.18
N GLU A 412 -24.01 2.97 12.71
CA GLU A 412 -24.08 2.02 11.60
C GLU A 412 -22.91 1.02 11.59
N THR A 413 -23.17 -0.12 10.93
CA THR A 413 -22.17 -1.12 10.56
C THR A 413 -22.01 -1.09 9.04
N ARG A 414 -20.78 -0.92 8.54
CA ARG A 414 -20.48 -1.05 7.10
C ARG A 414 -19.70 -2.34 6.87
N ILE A 415 -20.16 -3.13 5.92
CA ILE A 415 -19.49 -4.38 5.53
C ILE A 415 -18.97 -4.19 4.11
N PHE A 416 -17.67 -4.36 3.93
CA PHE A 416 -16.99 -4.35 2.66
C PHE A 416 -16.61 -5.78 2.31
N THR A 417 -16.96 -6.24 1.11
CA THR A 417 -16.62 -7.57 0.60
C THR A 417 -16.17 -7.46 -0.83
N HIS A 418 -15.12 -8.17 -1.23
CA HIS A 418 -14.79 -8.26 -2.65
C HIS A 418 -15.90 -9.00 -3.41
N PRO A 419 -16.39 -8.45 -4.55
CA PRO A 419 -17.45 -9.08 -5.32
C PRO A 419 -16.96 -10.33 -6.07
N SER A 420 -15.66 -10.43 -6.34
CA SER A 420 -15.05 -11.58 -6.99
C SER A 420 -14.10 -12.32 -6.04
N ASN A 421 -13.98 -13.64 -6.23
CA ASN A 421 -12.95 -14.45 -5.56
C ASN A 421 -11.57 -14.29 -6.23
N ARG A 422 -11.43 -13.37 -7.20
CA ARG A 422 -10.17 -13.15 -7.90
C ARG A 422 -9.18 -12.53 -6.93
N ILE A 423 -8.03 -13.18 -6.79
CA ILE A 423 -6.94 -12.68 -5.96
C ILE A 423 -6.43 -11.37 -6.56
N GLY A 424 -6.21 -10.36 -5.72
CA GLY A 424 -5.72 -9.05 -6.16
C GLY A 424 -6.81 -8.09 -6.68
N ASP A 425 -8.08 -8.46 -6.59
CA ASP A 425 -9.19 -7.56 -6.94
C ASP A 425 -9.22 -6.35 -5.99
N THR A 426 -9.41 -5.16 -6.56
CA THR A 426 -9.50 -3.89 -5.81
C THR A 426 -10.93 -3.39 -5.68
N GLU A 427 -11.88 -3.98 -6.41
CA GLU A 427 -13.30 -3.66 -6.29
C GLU A 427 -13.86 -4.18 -4.98
N HIS A 428 -14.74 -3.39 -4.36
CA HIS A 428 -15.43 -3.77 -3.14
C HIS A 428 -16.92 -3.49 -3.28
N ASN A 429 -17.74 -4.46 -2.91
CA ASN A 429 -19.14 -4.23 -2.59
C ASN A 429 -19.24 -3.70 -1.16
N SER A 430 -20.12 -2.74 -0.92
CA SER A 430 -20.35 -2.17 0.40
C SER A 430 -21.82 -2.28 0.78
N GLN A 431 -22.06 -2.85 1.96
CA GLN A 431 -23.39 -2.91 2.57
C GLN A 431 -23.41 -2.04 3.81
N ARG A 432 -24.40 -1.16 3.90
CA ARG A 432 -24.61 -0.28 5.05
C ARG A 432 -25.80 -0.77 5.86
N LEU A 433 -25.57 -1.08 7.13
CA LEU A 433 -26.58 -1.57 8.06
C LEU A 433 -26.78 -0.54 9.18
N THR A 434 -28.01 -0.05 9.31
CA THR A 434 -28.39 0.93 10.36
C THR A 434 -29.34 0.33 11.39
N GLN A 435 -30.08 -0.73 11.04
CA GLN A 435 -31.00 -1.39 11.94
C GLN A 435 -30.27 -2.35 12.89
N ASP A 436 -30.46 -2.18 14.19
CA ASP A 436 -29.80 -3.00 15.22
C ASP A 436 -29.94 -4.51 14.99
N ARG A 437 -31.13 -4.99 14.60
CA ARG A 437 -31.36 -6.42 14.32
C ARG A 437 -30.44 -6.98 13.22
N GLN A 438 -30.05 -6.14 12.27
CA GLN A 438 -29.14 -6.51 11.18
C GLN A 438 -27.68 -6.27 11.55
N ARG A 439 -27.39 -5.24 12.34
CA ARG A 439 -26.02 -4.90 12.77
C ARG A 439 -25.40 -5.97 13.67
N PHE A 440 -26.18 -6.49 14.62
CA PHE A 440 -25.72 -7.44 15.65
C PHE A 440 -26.08 -8.91 15.33
N THR A 441 -26.44 -9.19 14.07
CA THR A 441 -26.54 -10.56 13.57
C THR A 441 -25.14 -11.14 13.31
N ASP A 442 -25.10 -12.46 13.14
CA ASP A 442 -23.90 -13.16 12.72
C ASP A 442 -23.65 -12.92 11.22
N HIS A 443 -22.48 -12.35 10.90
CA HIS A 443 -22.05 -12.12 9.52
C HIS A 443 -21.25 -13.33 9.05
N ARG A 444 -21.79 -14.07 8.08
CA ARG A 444 -21.18 -15.31 7.57
C ARG A 444 -20.51 -15.08 6.22
N PHE A 445 -19.30 -15.61 6.06
CA PHE A 445 -18.48 -15.53 4.86
C PHE A 445 -18.06 -16.93 4.44
N GLN A 446 -18.34 -17.30 3.19
CA GLN A 446 -17.81 -18.52 2.59
C GLN A 446 -16.42 -18.23 2.03
N VAL A 447 -15.44 -19.03 2.44
CA VAL A 447 -14.02 -18.80 2.13
C VAL A 447 -13.46 -20.05 1.46
N ALA A 448 -13.09 -19.93 0.19
CA ALA A 448 -12.34 -20.97 -0.51
C ALA A 448 -10.83 -20.69 -0.37
N LEU A 449 -10.11 -21.69 0.14
CA LEU A 449 -8.68 -21.63 0.41
C LEU A 449 -7.98 -22.77 -0.32
N ALA A 450 -7.18 -22.40 -1.31
CA ALA A 450 -6.29 -23.34 -1.97
C ALA A 450 -5.23 -23.89 -0.99
N PRO A 451 -4.51 -24.97 -1.34
CA PRO A 451 -3.56 -25.60 -0.44
C PRO A 451 -2.47 -24.64 0.06
N LEU A 452 -2.17 -24.68 1.37
CA LEU A 452 -1.19 -23.81 2.04
C LEU A 452 -1.37 -22.31 1.73
N THR A 453 -2.62 -21.83 1.77
CA THR A 453 -2.96 -20.41 1.60
C THR A 453 -3.72 -19.84 2.80
N THR A 454 -3.73 -18.51 2.91
CA THR A 454 -4.35 -17.72 3.98
C THR A 454 -5.14 -16.55 3.40
N ARG A 455 -6.31 -16.27 3.99
CA ARG A 455 -7.17 -15.11 3.71
C ARG A 455 -7.41 -14.32 4.98
N PHE A 456 -7.49 -13.00 4.84
CA PHE A 456 -7.62 -12.09 5.97
C PHE A 456 -8.98 -11.42 5.99
N PHE A 457 -9.50 -11.23 7.19
CA PHE A 457 -10.72 -10.51 7.49
C PHE A 457 -10.42 -9.49 8.58
N ALA A 458 -11.11 -8.36 8.57
CA ALA A 458 -10.89 -7.32 9.56
C ALA A 458 -12.21 -6.81 10.14
N VAL A 459 -12.25 -6.62 11.45
CA VAL A 459 -13.32 -5.90 12.16
C VAL A 459 -12.67 -4.71 12.84
N ALA A 460 -13.04 -3.50 12.44
CA ALA A 460 -12.53 -2.28 13.05
C ALA A 460 -13.66 -1.43 13.60
N ALA A 461 -13.40 -0.73 14.70
CA ALA A 461 -14.39 0.13 15.30
C ALA A 461 -13.75 1.36 15.95
N ASP A 462 -14.47 2.48 15.87
CA ASP A 462 -14.18 3.69 16.62
C ASP A 462 -15.41 4.01 17.49
N LEU A 463 -15.39 3.50 18.71
CA LEU A 463 -16.54 3.47 19.61
C LEU A 463 -16.13 3.92 21.00
N ARG A 464 -16.99 4.73 21.64
CA ARG A 464 -16.85 5.05 23.07
C ARG A 464 -17.27 3.89 23.98
N GLU A 465 -18.30 3.15 23.56
CA GLU A 465 -18.78 1.96 24.27
C GLU A 465 -18.16 0.71 23.66
N PRO A 466 -17.49 -0.13 24.45
CA PRO A 466 -16.87 -1.35 23.92
C PRO A 466 -17.93 -2.35 23.45
N ARG A 467 -17.57 -3.10 22.40
CA ARG A 467 -18.35 -4.22 21.85
C ARG A 467 -17.56 -5.52 22.01
N SER A 468 -18.24 -6.64 21.80
CA SER A 468 -17.60 -7.95 21.71
C SER A 468 -17.73 -8.51 20.30
N VAL A 469 -16.68 -9.17 19.82
CA VAL A 469 -16.67 -9.90 18.55
C VAL A 469 -16.59 -11.38 18.84
N GLU A 470 -17.52 -12.16 18.30
CA GLU A 470 -17.49 -13.62 18.35
C GLU A 470 -17.00 -14.13 17.00
N VAL A 471 -15.92 -14.93 17.00
CA VAL A 471 -15.37 -15.54 15.79
C VAL A 471 -15.58 -17.04 15.85
N LYS A 472 -16.15 -17.62 14.79
CA LYS A 472 -16.33 -19.07 14.62
C LYS A 472 -15.92 -19.49 13.21
N LEU A 473 -15.40 -20.70 13.08
CA LEU A 473 -14.98 -21.25 11.79
C LEU A 473 -15.44 -22.70 11.66
N LEU A 474 -16.08 -23.02 10.55
CA LEU A 474 -16.56 -24.36 10.25
C LEU A 474 -15.92 -24.91 8.97
N ASP A 475 -15.54 -26.19 8.98
CA ASP A 475 -15.31 -27.01 7.78
C ASP A 475 -16.51 -27.95 7.59
N GLY A 476 -17.45 -27.52 6.75
CA GLY A 476 -18.76 -28.16 6.61
C GLY A 476 -19.59 -28.09 7.89
N ARG A 477 -19.54 -29.13 8.72
CA ARG A 477 -20.23 -29.19 10.03
C ARG A 477 -19.27 -29.25 11.21
N ALA A 478 -17.97 -29.38 10.96
CA ALA A 478 -16.96 -29.48 12.00
C ALA A 478 -16.50 -28.10 12.43
N GLU A 479 -16.48 -27.86 13.74
CA GLU A 479 -15.85 -26.72 14.38
C GLU A 479 -14.33 -26.88 14.39
N ILE A 480 -13.61 -25.89 13.87
CA ILE A 480 -12.16 -25.99 13.61
C ILE A 480 -11.41 -24.75 14.10
N ASP A 481 -10.11 -24.93 14.38
CA ASP A 481 -9.23 -23.89 14.91
C ASP A 481 -8.38 -23.20 13.84
N HIS A 482 -8.68 -23.35 12.55
CA HIS A 482 -7.80 -22.93 11.45
C HIS A 482 -7.79 -21.40 11.18
N ALA A 483 -7.71 -20.59 12.25
CA ALA A 483 -7.52 -19.15 12.16
C ALA A 483 -6.66 -18.57 13.29
N TRP A 484 -5.94 -17.50 12.98
CA TRP A 484 -5.28 -16.63 13.96
C TRP A 484 -6.04 -15.33 14.12
N LEU A 485 -6.18 -14.89 15.37
CA LEU A 485 -6.89 -13.67 15.78
C LEU A 485 -5.86 -12.67 16.30
N LEU A 486 -5.70 -11.55 15.62
CA LEU A 486 -4.78 -10.48 15.99
C LEU A 486 -5.56 -9.23 16.39
N THR A 487 -5.48 -8.84 17.67
CA THR A 487 -6.04 -7.59 18.16
C THR A 487 -5.01 -6.47 18.10
N MET A 488 -5.43 -5.30 17.64
CA MET A 488 -4.59 -4.13 17.45
C MET A 488 -5.13 -2.96 18.29
N PRO A 489 -4.31 -2.37 19.16
CA PRO A 489 -4.74 -1.27 20.02
C PRO A 489 -5.11 -0.02 19.22
N PRO A 490 -5.96 0.87 19.76
CA PRO A 490 -6.23 2.17 19.16
C PRO A 490 -4.96 3.02 19.03
N ALA A 491 -4.87 3.83 17.97
CA ALA A 491 -3.75 4.76 17.79
C ALA A 491 -3.60 5.70 19.01
N GLY A 492 -2.37 5.87 19.50
CA GLY A 492 -2.08 6.71 20.68
C GLY A 492 -2.19 5.98 22.04
N ARG A 493 -2.59 4.70 22.08
CA ARG A 493 -2.62 3.88 23.31
C ARG A 493 -1.37 2.99 23.43
N ALA A 494 -0.22 3.61 23.70
CA ALA A 494 1.05 2.90 23.86
C ALA A 494 1.10 1.95 25.07
N ASP A 495 0.15 2.08 26.00
CA ASP A 495 -0.03 1.18 27.16
C ASP A 495 -0.58 -0.20 26.76
N LEU A 496 -1.27 -0.29 25.63
CA LEU A 496 -1.87 -1.52 25.12
C LEU A 496 -0.97 -2.15 24.06
N LYS A 497 -0.87 -3.49 24.09
CA LYS A 497 -0.07 -4.26 23.14
C LYS A 497 -0.98 -5.04 22.21
N SER A 498 -0.49 -5.32 21.01
CA SER A 498 -1.14 -6.27 20.12
C SER A 498 -1.09 -7.68 20.71
N GLU A 499 -2.18 -8.42 20.59
CA GLU A 499 -2.29 -9.80 21.06
C GLU A 499 -2.63 -10.71 19.89
N LEU A 500 -1.95 -11.86 19.81
CA LEU A 500 -2.12 -12.84 18.75
C LEU A 500 -2.51 -14.18 19.36
N THR A 501 -3.75 -14.61 19.11
CA THR A 501 -4.36 -15.77 19.75
C THR A 501 -4.94 -16.72 18.71
N ARG A 502 -4.84 -18.02 18.98
CA ARG A 502 -5.40 -19.06 18.11
C ARG A 502 -6.91 -19.11 18.30
N LEU A 503 -7.68 -19.25 17.21
CA LEU A 503 -9.11 -19.50 17.31
C LEU A 503 -9.36 -20.83 18.04
N ALA A 504 -10.25 -20.85 19.02
CA ALA A 504 -10.72 -22.09 19.62
C ALA A 504 -11.77 -22.76 18.71
N PRO A 505 -11.82 -24.11 18.58
CA PRO A 505 -12.80 -24.80 17.75
C PRO A 505 -14.25 -24.35 18.02
N GLU A 506 -14.65 -24.24 19.28
CA GLU A 506 -15.97 -23.80 19.73
C GLU A 506 -16.29 -22.32 19.43
N GLY A 507 -15.30 -21.58 18.93
CA GLY A 507 -15.32 -20.15 18.72
C GLY A 507 -14.62 -19.38 19.82
N THR A 508 -14.21 -18.15 19.51
CA THR A 508 -13.52 -17.28 20.45
C THR A 508 -14.24 -15.94 20.58
N PRO A 509 -14.78 -15.63 21.77
CA PRO A 509 -15.31 -14.30 22.07
C PRO A 509 -14.17 -13.35 22.44
N LEU A 510 -14.14 -12.19 21.81
CA LEU A 510 -13.17 -11.12 22.01
C LEU A 510 -13.91 -9.86 22.48
N PRO A 511 -14.01 -9.62 23.80
CA PRO A 511 -14.60 -8.40 24.33
C PRO A 511 -13.62 -7.21 24.18
N GLY A 512 -14.14 -5.98 24.22
CA GLY A 512 -13.31 -4.79 24.31
C GLY A 512 -13.02 -4.07 22.99
N LEU A 513 -13.69 -4.43 21.89
CA LEU A 513 -13.60 -3.72 20.61
C LEU A 513 -14.02 -2.24 20.80
N GLY A 514 -13.16 -1.31 20.39
CA GLY A 514 -13.30 0.14 20.55
C GLY A 514 -12.61 0.72 21.79
N LYS A 515 -12.23 -0.12 22.77
CA LYS A 515 -11.58 0.32 24.03
C LYS A 515 -10.22 -0.32 24.28
N GLU A 516 -10.17 -1.65 24.21
CA GLU A 516 -8.96 -2.47 24.42
C GLU A 516 -8.24 -2.73 23.11
N TYR A 517 -8.99 -2.82 22.01
CA TYR A 517 -8.43 -2.86 20.66
C TYR A 517 -9.36 -2.12 19.69
N ALA A 518 -8.79 -1.46 18.68
CA ALA A 518 -9.54 -0.76 17.64
C ALA A 518 -9.79 -1.65 16.41
N THR A 519 -8.92 -2.63 16.17
CA THR A 519 -9.04 -3.53 15.01
C THR A 519 -8.74 -4.97 15.42
N LEU A 520 -9.57 -5.90 14.96
CA LEU A 520 -9.34 -7.33 15.00
C LEU A 520 -9.08 -7.82 13.57
N TRP A 521 -7.96 -8.50 13.38
CA TRP A 521 -7.65 -9.24 12.17
C TRP A 521 -7.89 -10.73 12.40
N THR A 522 -8.56 -11.38 11.47
CA THR A 522 -8.77 -12.84 11.46
C THR A 522 -8.09 -13.40 10.21
N ALA A 523 -7.03 -14.17 10.40
CA ALA A 523 -6.30 -14.85 9.34
C ALA A 523 -6.73 -16.31 9.27
N VAL A 524 -7.60 -16.63 8.32
CA VAL A 524 -8.11 -17.99 8.08
C VAL A 524 -7.19 -18.68 7.09
N PHE A 525 -6.66 -19.85 7.45
CA PHE A 525 -5.64 -20.52 6.66
C PHE A 525 -5.97 -21.99 6.39
N ASN A 526 -5.47 -22.53 5.28
CA ASN A 526 -5.59 -23.93 4.92
C ASN A 526 -4.24 -24.64 5.15
N PRO A 527 -4.12 -25.49 6.19
CA PRO A 527 -2.89 -26.24 6.44
C PRO A 527 -2.74 -27.49 5.54
N ASP A 528 -3.78 -27.85 4.77
CA ASP A 528 -3.74 -28.99 3.86
C ASP A 528 -2.84 -28.67 2.65
N PRO A 529 -1.87 -29.54 2.29
CA PRO A 529 -0.96 -29.32 1.18
C PRO A 529 -1.52 -29.71 -0.18
N ASP A 530 -2.61 -30.47 -0.23
CA ASP A 530 -3.09 -31.05 -1.49
C ASP A 530 -4.54 -30.63 -1.80
N VAL A 531 -5.35 -30.37 -0.78
CA VAL A 531 -6.80 -30.20 -0.91
C VAL A 531 -7.22 -28.75 -0.71
N GLU A 532 -7.99 -28.20 -1.65
CA GLU A 532 -8.73 -26.95 -1.44
C GLU A 532 -9.77 -27.13 -0.34
N LYS A 533 -9.80 -26.21 0.62
CA LYS A 533 -10.78 -26.19 1.71
C LYS A 533 -11.79 -25.07 1.50
N ARG A 534 -13.03 -25.33 1.92
CA ARG A 534 -14.11 -24.34 1.92
C ARG A 534 -14.63 -24.19 3.33
N TYR A 535 -14.30 -23.07 3.95
CA TYR A 535 -14.73 -22.79 5.31
C TYR A 535 -15.87 -21.80 5.34
N ASP A 536 -16.67 -21.90 6.40
CA ASP A 536 -17.66 -20.91 6.77
C ASP A 536 -17.15 -20.12 7.98
N LEU A 537 -16.69 -18.90 7.73
CA LEU A 537 -16.29 -17.97 8.77
C LEU A 537 -17.51 -17.19 9.24
N THR A 538 -17.69 -17.10 10.56
CA THR A 538 -18.73 -16.26 11.17
C THR A 538 -18.08 -15.21 12.07
N LEU A 539 -18.46 -13.95 11.84
CA LEU A 539 -18.07 -12.79 12.64
C LEU A 539 -19.34 -12.16 13.23
N GLY A 540 -19.58 -12.36 14.53
CA GLY A 540 -20.74 -11.84 15.24
C GLY A 540 -20.39 -10.61 16.08
N LEU A 541 -21.08 -9.49 15.86
CA LEU A 541 -20.96 -8.30 16.73
C LEU A 541 -21.98 -8.37 17.86
N ARG A 542 -21.55 -8.16 19.11
CA ARG A 542 -22.41 -8.14 20.29
C ARG A 542 -22.30 -6.81 21.04
N LYS A 543 -23.44 -6.32 21.54
CA LYS A 543 -23.53 -5.08 22.33
C LYS A 543 -22.99 -5.22 23.76
N ASP A 544 -22.92 -6.45 24.29
CA ASP A 544 -22.69 -6.69 25.71
C ASP A 544 -21.22 -6.81 26.11
N VAL A 545 -20.90 -6.11 27.21
CA VAL A 545 -19.77 -6.37 28.10
C VAL A 545 -20.29 -7.27 29.22
N ARG A 546 -20.25 -8.59 29.03
CA ARG A 546 -20.23 -9.51 30.17
C ARG A 546 -19.06 -10.47 29.99
N PRO A 547 -18.11 -10.54 30.94
CA PRO A 547 -17.16 -11.63 30.96
C PRO A 547 -17.97 -12.92 31.16
N ALA A 548 -17.81 -13.89 30.26
CA ALA A 548 -18.27 -15.24 30.51
C ALA A 548 -17.65 -15.68 31.85
N THR A 549 -18.50 -15.91 32.83
CA THR A 549 -18.12 -16.40 34.14
C THR A 549 -17.61 -17.82 33.96
N GLY A 550 -16.30 -18.04 34.19
CA GLY A 550 -15.77 -19.38 34.43
C GLY A 550 -14.68 -19.87 33.49
N ALA A 551 -13.53 -19.19 33.43
CA ALA A 551 -12.27 -19.87 33.11
C ALA A 551 -11.16 -19.27 33.98
N ARG A 552 -10.88 -19.93 35.10
CA ARG A 552 -9.77 -19.62 36.00
C ARG A 552 -8.48 -19.91 35.21
N PRO A 553 -7.53 -18.97 35.07
CA PRO A 553 -6.28 -19.26 34.39
C PRO A 553 -5.51 -20.28 35.24
N ALA A 554 -5.23 -21.44 34.66
CA ALA A 554 -4.30 -22.39 35.24
C ALA A 554 -2.91 -21.73 35.23
N ARG A 555 -2.48 -21.24 36.40
CA ARG A 555 -1.06 -21.04 36.68
C ARG A 555 -0.39 -22.41 36.58
N VAL A 556 0.53 -22.55 35.64
CA VAL A 556 1.57 -23.57 35.71
C VAL A 556 2.89 -22.83 35.60
N GLY A 557 3.72 -23.01 36.63
CA GLY A 557 5.06 -22.43 36.74
C GLY A 557 6.13 -23.23 36.02
#